data_AF-A0A450Z7U3-F1
#
_entry.id   AF-A0A450Z7U3-F1
#
_cell.length_a   1.000
_cell.length_b   1.000
_cell.length_c   1.000
_cell.angle_alpha   90.00
_cell.angle_beta   90.00
_cell.angle_gamma   90.00
#
_symmetry.space_group_name_H-M   'P 1'
#
loop_
_entity.id
_entity.type
_entity.pdbx_description
1 polymer ?
#
loop_
_entity_poly.entity_id
_entity_poly.type
_entity_poly.pdbx_seq_one_letter_code
_entity_poly.pdbx_strand_id
1 'polypeptide(L)' 'METIRKGHFTLKRIFEENWERFVSSHRSDITFSAAYNVWKVMNCREPNGLGYTTFACPDHPDQITHIPRSCKSRFCPVCA' A
#
# COMPACT_ATOMS: atom_id res chain seq x y z
N MET A 1 21.83 9.04 -11.47
CA MET A 1 20.57 8.86 -10.71
C MET A 1 20.91 8.14 -9.43
N GLU A 2 20.93 8.86 -8.31
CA GLU A 2 21.20 8.28 -7.00
C GLU A 2 20.04 7.35 -6.61
N THR A 3 20.33 6.07 -6.48
CA THR A 3 19.41 5.10 -5.90
C THR A 3 19.24 5.46 -4.44
N ILE A 4 18.12 6.11 -4.09
CA ILE A 4 17.67 6.27 -2.70
C ILE A 4 17.70 4.89 -2.07
N ARG A 5 18.67 4.64 -1.18
CA ARG A 5 18.74 3.39 -0.43
C ARG A 5 17.46 3.30 0.40
N LYS A 6 16.55 2.40 0.00
CA LYS A 6 15.39 2.02 0.81
C LYS A 6 15.90 1.70 2.21
N GLY A 7 15.46 2.48 3.21
CA GLY A 7 15.62 2.10 4.60
C GLY A 7 15.12 0.66 4.79
N HIS A 8 15.73 -0.06 5.73
CA HIS A 8 15.46 -1.48 5.97
C HIS A 8 13.96 -1.80 6.22
N PHE A 9 13.14 -0.80 6.52
CA PHE A 9 11.72 -0.91 6.87
C PHE A 9 10.85 -0.17 5.83
N THR A 10 9.70 -0.76 5.47
CA THR A 10 8.66 -0.10 4.68
C THR A 10 7.48 0.28 5.59
N LEU A 11 6.73 1.33 5.24
CA LEU A 11 5.50 1.68 5.98
C LEU A 11 4.50 0.52 6.03
N LYS A 12 4.42 -0.27 4.96
CA LYS A 12 3.59 -1.49 4.92
C LYS A 12 4.00 -2.46 6.03
N ARG A 13 5.29 -2.81 6.12
CA ARG A 13 5.81 -3.70 7.17
C ARG A 13 5.55 -3.15 8.58
N ILE A 14 5.80 -1.87 8.80
CA ILE A 14 5.57 -1.21 10.10
C ILE A 14 4.10 -1.34 10.51
N PHE A 15 3.16 -1.08 9.61
CA PHE A 15 1.74 -1.21 9.90
C PHE A 15 1.32 -2.68 10.09
N GLU A 16 1.78 -3.60 9.25
CA GLU A 16 1.49 -5.04 9.41
C GLU A 16 1.93 -5.57 10.78
N GLU A 17 3.09 -5.16 11.28
CA GLU A 17 3.64 -5.64 12.55
C GLU A 17 3.02 -4.98 13.79
N ASN A 18 2.52 -3.73 13.67
CA ASN A 18 2.19 -2.91 14.85
C ASN A 18 0.75 -2.40 14.91
N TRP A 19 0.01 -2.42 13.80
CA TRP A 19 -1.29 -1.74 13.70
C TRP A 19 -2.32 -2.27 14.69
N GLU A 20 -2.43 -3.59 14.86
CA GLU A 20 -3.42 -4.17 15.79
C GLU A 20 -3.17 -3.74 17.24
N ARG A 21 -1.90 -3.78 17.68
CA ARG A 21 -1.48 -3.32 19.01
C ARG A 21 -1.71 -1.82 19.19
N PHE A 22 -1.51 -1.03 18.14
CA PHE A 22 -1.75 0.40 18.17
C PHE A 22 -3.25 0.69 18.33
N VAL A 23 -4.10 0.02 17.53
CA VAL A 23 -5.56 0.14 17.58
C VAL A 23 -6.12 -0.30 18.93
N SER A 24 -5.61 -1.37 19.52
CA SER A 24 -6.09 -1.85 20.84
C SER A 24 -5.90 -0.80 21.94
N SER A 25 -4.89 0.05 21.81
CA SER A 25 -4.50 1.04 22.83
C SER A 25 -5.07 2.44 22.55
N HIS A 26 -5.41 2.78 21.30
CA HIS A 26 -5.79 4.14 20.87
C HIS A 26 -7.09 4.17 20.05
N ARG A 27 -7.96 3.17 20.20
CA ARG A 27 -9.15 3.00 19.34
C ARG A 27 -10.03 4.25 19.25
N SER A 28 -10.20 4.98 20.35
CA SER A 28 -11.00 6.22 20.41
C SER A 28 -10.42 7.36 19.59
N ASP A 29 -9.11 7.36 19.38
CA ASP A 29 -8.37 8.48 18.78
C ASP A 29 -8.18 8.27 17.27
N ILE A 30 -8.46 7.04 16.80
CA ILE A 30 -8.31 6.65 15.40
C ILE A 30 -9.58 7.00 14.64
N THR A 31 -9.49 8.06 13.84
CA THR A 31 -10.54 8.39 12.88
C THR A 31 -10.63 7.34 11.76
N PHE A 32 -11.82 7.20 11.16
CA PHE A 32 -12.02 6.34 9.99
C PHE A 32 -11.04 6.66 8.85
N SER A 33 -10.76 7.94 8.61
CA SER A 33 -9.85 8.36 7.54
C SER A 33 -8.41 7.90 7.79
N ALA A 34 -7.94 7.92 9.04
CA ALA A 34 -6.63 7.39 9.42
C ALA A 34 -6.59 5.86 9.22
N ALA A 35 -7.57 5.14 9.76
CA ALA A 35 -7.67 3.69 9.60
C ALA A 35 -7.74 3.27 8.13
N TYR A 36 -8.51 3.97 7.30
CA TYR A 36 -8.61 3.71 5.88
C TYR A 36 -7.29 3.98 5.14
N ASN A 37 -6.52 5.01 5.54
CA ASN A 37 -5.20 5.24 4.95
C ASN A 37 -4.20 4.14 5.30
N VAL A 38 -4.21 3.64 6.53
CA VAL A 38 -3.37 2.50 6.94
C VAL A 38 -3.77 1.24 6.18
N TRP A 39 -5.06 0.95 6.07
CA TRP A 39 -5.57 -0.15 5.26
C TRP A 39 -5.11 -0.06 3.80
N LYS A 40 -5.16 1.12 3.16
CA LYS A 40 -4.65 1.32 1.79
C LYS A 40 -3.15 1.03 1.66
N VAL A 41 -2.34 1.36 2.68
CA VAL A 41 -0.90 1.09 2.67
C VAL A 41 -0.63 -0.40 2.79
N MET A 42 -1.32 -1.11 3.69
CA MET A 42 -1.19 -2.57 3.85
C MET A 42 -1.65 -3.32 2.59
N ASN A 43 -2.71 -2.84 1.94
CA ASN A 43 -3.29 -3.43 0.73
C ASN A 43 -2.70 -2.88 -0.58
N CYS A 44 -1.58 -2.16 -0.52
CA CYS A 44 -0.90 -1.60 -1.68
C CYS A 44 -0.31 -2.72 -2.55
N ARG A 45 -0.59 -2.67 -3.87
CA ARG A 45 -0.14 -3.68 -4.85
C ARG A 45 -0.58 -5.12 -4.55
N GLU A 46 -1.56 -5.29 -3.66
CA GLU A 46 -2.11 -6.60 -3.30
C GLU A 46 -3.24 -7.00 -4.25
N PRO A 47 -3.25 -8.26 -4.77
CA PRO A 47 -4.30 -8.77 -5.65
C PRO A 47 -5.69 -8.65 -5.06
N ASN A 48 -5.82 -9.04 -3.79
CA ASN A 48 -7.09 -9.08 -3.07
C ASN A 48 -7.38 -7.75 -2.35
N GLY A 49 -6.48 -6.77 -2.47
CA GLY A 49 -6.56 -5.47 -1.79
C GLY A 49 -7.06 -4.37 -2.72
N LEU A 50 -6.15 -3.53 -3.21
CA LEU A 50 -6.47 -2.45 -4.16
C LEU A 50 -6.55 -2.93 -5.62
N GLY A 51 -6.23 -4.21 -5.86
CA GLY A 51 -6.34 -4.88 -7.15
C GLY A 51 -5.25 -4.52 -8.16
N TYR A 52 -5.33 -5.18 -9.31
CA TYR A 52 -4.55 -4.88 -10.50
C TYR A 52 -5.44 -4.29 -11.59
N THR A 53 -4.84 -3.53 -12.49
CA THR A 53 -5.43 -3.27 -13.79
C THR A 53 -4.78 -4.20 -14.79
N THR A 54 -5.60 -4.98 -15.48
CA THR A 54 -5.16 -5.92 -16.50
C THR A 54 -5.21 -5.23 -17.86
N PHE A 55 -4.11 -5.28 -18.60
CA PHE A 55 -4.02 -4.81 -19.98
C PHE A 55 -3.66 -5.99 -20.88
N ALA A 56 -4.31 -6.07 -22.03
CA ALA A 56 -3.95 -6.98 -23.10
C ALA A 56 -3.63 -6.16 -24.35
N CYS A 57 -2.62 -6.58 -25.11
CA CYS A 57 -2.35 -5.97 -26.41
C CYS A 57 -3.49 -6.33 -27.37
N PRO A 58 -4.08 -5.38 -28.11
CA PRO A 58 -5.12 -5.68 -29.09
C PRO A 58 -4.66 -6.67 -30.18
N ASP A 59 -3.39 -6.59 -30.58
CA ASP A 59 -2.79 -7.44 -31.61
C ASP A 59 -2.24 -8.77 -31.06
N HIS A 60 -2.04 -8.86 -29.74
CA HIS A 60 -1.53 -10.05 -29.05
C HIS A 60 -2.36 -10.30 -27.78
N PRO A 61 -3.57 -10.87 -27.92
CA PRO A 61 -4.51 -11.03 -26.79
C PRO A 61 -3.99 -11.95 -25.68
N ASP A 62 -3.03 -12.81 -26.01
CA ASP A 62 -2.33 -13.71 -25.09
C ASP A 62 -1.30 -12.98 -24.21
N GLN A 63 -0.85 -11.80 -24.61
CA GLN A 63 0.11 -11.00 -23.84
C GLN A 63 -0.61 -10.12 -22.82
N ILE A 64 -0.80 -10.68 -21.62
CA ILE A 64 -1.48 -10.01 -20.51
C ILE A 64 -0.46 -9.39 -19.55
N THR A 65 -0.57 -8.08 -19.33
CA THR A 65 0.21 -7.35 -18.32
C THR A 65 -0.67 -6.95 -17.14
N HIS A 66 -0.26 -7.35 -15.94
CA HIS A 66 -0.92 -6.95 -14.69
C HIS A 66 -0.19 -5.76 -14.07
N ILE A 67 -0.84 -4.60 -14.03
CA ILE A 67 -0.27 -3.40 -13.41
C ILE A 67 -0.85 -3.23 -11.99
N PRO A 68 -0.03 -3.38 -10.93
CA PRO A 68 -0.51 -3.20 -9.57
C PRO A 68 -0.92 -1.75 -9.34
N ARG A 69 -2.09 -1.57 -8.71
CA ARG A 69 -2.53 -0.24 -8.29
C ARG A 69 -1.65 0.22 -7.14
N SER A 70 -0.94 1.34 -7.34
CA SER A 70 -0.21 2.01 -6.26
C SER A 70 -1.18 2.60 -5.25
N CYS A 71 -0.90 2.44 -3.95
CA CYS A 71 -1.68 3.11 -2.93
C CYS A 71 -1.51 4.63 -3.06
N LYS A 72 -2.59 5.35 -3.37
CA LYS A 72 -2.67 6.81 -3.17
C LYS A 72 -2.87 7.10 -1.67
N SER A 73 -1.87 6.70 -0.88
CA SER A 73 -1.80 6.96 0.55
C SER A 73 -1.46 8.43 0.80
N ARG A 74 -1.93 9.00 1.92
CA ARG A 74 -1.52 10.33 2.38
C ARG A 74 -0.23 10.32 3.20
N PHE A 75 0.31 9.12 3.51
CA PHE A 75 1.59 8.98 4.19
C PHE A 75 2.73 9.22 3.21
N CYS A 76 3.55 10.26 3.46
CA CYS A 76 4.75 10.50 2.68
C CYS A 76 5.87 9.58 3.19
N PRO A 77 6.44 8.70 2.35
CA PRO A 77 7.55 7.84 2.77
C PRO A 77 8.87 8.60 2.97
N VAL A 78 8.93 9.90 2.61
CA VAL A 78 10.11 10.77 2.77
C VAL A 78 10.07 11.58 4.07
N CYS A 79 8.88 11.87 4.60
CA CYS A 79 8.70 12.68 5.81
C CYS A 79 8.43 11.83 7.07
N ALA A 80 8.58 10.51 6.97
CA ALA A 80 8.46 9.58 8.08
C ALA A 80 9.82 9.38 8.76
#